data_AF-A0A430DV49-F1
#
_entry.id   AF-A0A430DV49-F1
#
_cell.length_a   1.000
_cell.length_b   1.000
_cell.length_c   1.000
_cell.angle_alpha   90.00
_cell.angle_beta   90.00
_cell.angle_gamma   90.00
#
_symmetry.space_group_name_H-M   'P 1'
#
loop_
_entity.id
_entity.type
_entity.pdbx_description
1 polymer ?
#
loop_
_entity_poly.entity_id
_entity_poly.type
_entity_poly.pdbx_seq_one_letter_code
_entity_poly.pdbx_strand_id
1 'polypeptide(L)'
;MREGDYARAWALSARDLAARDPATRDDPRLPYHQRWVWDGRPFDGRDVLVRCYHGLGDTLQFARFLPTLTARARRVTVEAPERLHSLLASADPAVTLAPFDHADPLPPAECDIEITELPFALRCRPDVVATPYLSVMPDVLPTGVIGLCHQGGDWDPGRSFDPLLLRGIAEANRCVTLVPEASPLPVLNPEGCAFTMEETAALVAACDLVITVDTMIAHLAGALGRPTWLLLKGEPDWRWNPAATATPWYPSMRLFVQQSPGDWAGVIARVHAALVARNAPLNNNERSDHGNDCGTVGSRLLG
;
A
#
# COMPACT_ATOMS: atom_id res chain seq x y z
N MET A 1 4.37 0.35 -16.09
CA MET A 1 3.53 0.77 -14.94
C MET A 1 4.05 2.03 -14.28
N ARG A 2 5.34 2.09 -13.90
CA ARG A 2 6.00 3.29 -13.31
C ARG A 2 5.66 4.62 -14.00
N GLU A 3 5.72 4.63 -15.32
CA GLU A 3 5.51 5.82 -16.16
C GLU A 3 4.02 6.12 -16.44
N GLY A 4 3.09 5.34 -15.89
CA GLY A 4 1.66 5.44 -16.22
C GLY A 4 1.28 4.89 -17.59
N ASP A 5 2.24 4.44 -18.40
CA ASP A 5 1.98 3.73 -19.66
C ASP A 5 1.63 2.25 -19.39
N TYR A 6 0.34 2.00 -19.16
CA TYR A 6 -0.18 0.66 -18.89
C TYR A 6 -0.26 -0.22 -20.14
N ALA A 7 -0.52 0.36 -21.32
CA ALA A 7 -0.55 -0.39 -22.57
C ALA A 7 0.81 -1.00 -22.89
N ARG A 8 1.89 -0.22 -22.75
CA ARG A 8 3.26 -0.72 -22.89
C ARG A 8 3.62 -1.73 -21.81
N ALA A 9 3.23 -1.48 -20.55
CA ALA A 9 3.49 -2.42 -19.45
C ALA A 9 2.86 -3.79 -19.74
N TRP A 10 1.61 -3.79 -20.19
CA TRP A 10 0.88 -4.96 -20.60
C TRP A 10 1.49 -5.67 -21.82
N ALA A 11 2.04 -4.94 -22.79
CA ALA A 11 2.75 -5.54 -23.90
C ALA A 11 4.05 -6.25 -23.45
N LEU A 12 4.76 -5.69 -22.46
CA LEU A 12 5.93 -6.34 -21.86
C LEU A 12 5.53 -7.64 -21.14
N SER A 13 4.53 -7.59 -20.26
CA SER A 13 4.05 -8.79 -19.56
C SER A 13 3.54 -9.87 -20.52
N ALA A 14 2.93 -9.49 -21.64
CA ALA A 14 2.51 -10.45 -22.67
C ALA A 14 3.69 -11.12 -23.38
N ARG A 15 4.78 -10.38 -23.62
CA ARG A 15 6.02 -10.95 -24.15
C ARG A 15 6.68 -11.90 -23.16
N ASP A 16 6.73 -11.52 -21.89
CA ASP A 16 7.32 -12.36 -20.84
C ASP A 16 6.52 -13.66 -20.67
N LEU A 17 5.18 -13.56 -20.67
CA LEU A 17 4.28 -14.71 -20.65
C LEU A 17 4.50 -15.64 -21.85
N ALA A 18 4.62 -15.09 -23.07
CA ALA A 18 4.84 -15.88 -24.28
C ALA A 18 6.22 -16.56 -24.34
N ALA A 19 7.19 -16.08 -23.58
CA ALA A 19 8.54 -16.64 -23.50
C ALA A 19 8.69 -17.75 -22.45
N ARG A 20 7.66 -18.00 -21.62
CA ARG A 20 7.71 -19.02 -20.56
C ARG A 20 7.74 -20.42 -21.16
N ASP A 21 8.69 -21.24 -20.72
CA ASP A 21 8.74 -22.67 -21.02
C ASP A 21 7.75 -23.42 -20.12
N PRO A 22 6.68 -24.04 -20.65
CA PRO A 22 5.70 -24.77 -19.85
C PRO A 22 6.30 -25.85 -18.94
N ALA A 23 7.47 -26.41 -19.28
CA ALA A 23 8.16 -27.40 -18.44
C ALA A 23 8.71 -26.82 -17.13
N THR A 24 8.81 -25.50 -17.03
CA THR A 24 9.31 -24.77 -15.84
C THR A 24 8.20 -24.16 -14.99
N ARG A 25 6.93 -24.45 -15.31
CA ARG A 25 5.78 -23.96 -14.55
C ARG A 25 5.85 -24.47 -13.11
N ASP A 26 5.83 -23.53 -12.17
CA ASP A 26 5.95 -23.78 -10.73
C ASP A 26 7.13 -24.68 -10.33
N ASP A 27 8.30 -24.47 -10.95
CA ASP A 27 9.48 -25.31 -10.71
C ASP A 27 9.92 -25.28 -9.22
N PRO A 28 9.86 -26.43 -8.51
CA PRO A 28 10.17 -26.49 -7.09
C PRO A 28 11.63 -26.20 -6.76
N ARG A 29 12.52 -26.22 -7.76
CA ARG A 29 13.95 -25.91 -7.60
C ARG A 29 14.23 -24.41 -7.51
N LEU A 30 13.26 -23.57 -7.89
CA LEU A 30 13.38 -22.12 -7.81
C LEU A 30 12.80 -21.62 -6.47
N PRO A 31 13.36 -20.52 -5.91
CA PRO A 31 12.68 -19.77 -4.86
C PRO A 31 11.29 -19.30 -5.33
N TYR A 32 10.30 -19.25 -4.42
CA TYR A 32 8.92 -18.89 -4.77
C TYR A 32 8.79 -17.56 -5.53
N HIS A 33 9.53 -16.52 -5.15
CA HIS A 33 9.53 -15.22 -5.84
C HIS A 33 10.10 -15.25 -7.28
N GLN A 34 10.64 -16.39 -7.73
CA GLN A 34 11.11 -16.63 -9.10
C GLN A 34 10.22 -17.60 -9.86
N ARG A 35 9.24 -18.23 -9.19
CA ARG A 35 8.29 -19.15 -9.81
C ARG A 35 7.18 -18.38 -10.50
N TRP A 36 6.56 -19.04 -11.46
CA TRP A 36 5.38 -18.54 -12.15
C TRP A 36 4.36 -19.67 -12.27
N VAL A 37 3.08 -19.32 -12.19
CA VAL A 37 1.97 -20.30 -12.21
C VAL A 37 0.97 -20.04 -13.32
N TRP A 38 0.81 -18.78 -13.74
CA TRP A 38 -0.13 -18.44 -14.79
C TRP A 38 0.47 -18.68 -16.17
N ASP A 39 -0.25 -19.42 -17.00
CA ASP A 39 0.16 -19.75 -18.36
C ASP A 39 -0.69 -19.03 -19.41
N GLY A 40 -1.42 -18.00 -19.01
CA GLY A 40 -2.24 -17.19 -19.91
C GLY A 40 -3.61 -17.78 -20.21
N ARG A 41 -3.96 -18.95 -19.65
CA ARG A 41 -5.31 -19.51 -19.79
C ARG A 41 -6.36 -18.56 -19.25
N PRO A 42 -7.55 -18.49 -19.90
CA PRO A 42 -8.65 -17.65 -19.44
C PRO A 42 -9.21 -18.14 -18.11
N PHE A 43 -9.59 -17.19 -17.26
CA PHE A 43 -10.10 -17.43 -15.90
C PHE A 43 -11.60 -17.16 -15.74
N ASP A 44 -12.25 -16.52 -16.72
CA ASP A 44 -13.68 -16.21 -16.66
C ASP A 44 -14.51 -17.50 -16.50
N GLY A 45 -15.37 -17.54 -15.48
CA GLY A 45 -16.21 -18.70 -15.15
C GLY A 45 -15.46 -19.93 -14.62
N ARG A 46 -14.18 -19.80 -14.24
CA ARG A 46 -13.34 -20.90 -13.71
C ARG A 46 -13.13 -20.80 -12.20
N ASP A 47 -12.76 -21.91 -11.58
CA ASP A 47 -12.20 -21.90 -10.24
C ASP A 47 -10.73 -21.45 -10.34
N VAL A 48 -10.44 -20.29 -9.74
CA VAL A 48 -9.13 -19.65 -9.78
C VAL A 48 -8.44 -19.80 -8.43
N LEU A 49 -7.19 -20.26 -8.47
CA LEU A 49 -6.29 -20.27 -7.33
C LEU A 49 -5.28 -19.12 -7.45
N VAL A 50 -5.41 -18.12 -6.60
CA VAL A 50 -4.47 -17.00 -6.50
C VAL A 50 -3.33 -17.38 -5.57
N ARG A 51 -2.09 -17.30 -6.08
CA ARG A 51 -0.87 -17.65 -5.36
C ARG A 51 -0.15 -16.39 -4.89
N CYS A 52 0.22 -16.32 -3.61
CA CYS A 52 0.94 -15.18 -3.04
C CYS A 52 2.41 -15.56 -2.75
N TYR A 53 3.24 -15.61 -3.79
CA TYR A 53 4.62 -16.12 -3.70
C TYR A 53 5.66 -15.06 -3.29
N HIS A 54 5.25 -13.79 -3.32
CA HIS A 54 6.09 -12.65 -2.99
C HIS A 54 5.90 -12.19 -1.53
N GLY A 55 6.47 -11.02 -1.19
CA GLY A 55 6.43 -10.50 0.17
C GLY A 55 5.02 -10.07 0.59
N LEU A 56 4.82 -9.89 1.90
CA LEU A 56 3.54 -9.45 2.47
C LEU A 56 3.04 -8.12 1.87
N GLY A 57 3.96 -7.20 1.58
CA GLY A 57 3.64 -5.92 0.93
C GLY A 57 3.07 -6.11 -0.48
N ASP A 58 3.60 -7.05 -1.25
CA ASP A 58 3.09 -7.38 -2.58
C ASP A 58 1.68 -7.95 -2.47
N THR A 59 1.47 -8.91 -1.57
CA THR A 59 0.16 -9.49 -1.30
C THR A 59 -0.86 -8.41 -0.94
N LEU A 60 -0.54 -7.52 0.00
CA LEU A 60 -1.41 -6.40 0.39
C LEU A 60 -1.67 -5.42 -0.76
N GLN A 61 -0.67 -5.12 -1.59
CA GLN A 61 -0.84 -4.21 -2.71
C GLN A 61 -1.78 -4.76 -3.78
N PHE A 62 -1.58 -6.03 -4.17
CA PHE A 62 -2.32 -6.63 -5.27
C PHE A 62 -3.65 -7.26 -4.85
N ALA A 63 -3.89 -7.47 -3.55
CA ALA A 63 -5.20 -7.85 -3.00
C ALA A 63 -6.33 -6.91 -3.46
N ARG A 64 -6.01 -5.67 -3.81
CA ARG A 64 -6.95 -4.70 -4.39
C ARG A 64 -7.70 -5.23 -5.62
N PHE A 65 -7.13 -6.17 -6.36
CA PHE A 65 -7.71 -6.69 -7.59
C PHE A 65 -8.63 -7.90 -7.35
N LEU A 66 -8.71 -8.42 -6.12
CA LEU A 66 -9.55 -9.57 -5.78
C LEU A 66 -11.04 -9.33 -6.09
N PRO A 67 -11.66 -8.18 -5.75
CA PRO A 67 -13.05 -7.91 -6.11
C PRO A 67 -13.32 -7.92 -7.62
N THR A 68 -12.34 -7.50 -8.42
CA THR A 68 -12.48 -7.52 -9.89
C THR A 68 -12.36 -8.94 -10.44
N LEU A 69 -11.55 -9.79 -9.79
CA LEU A 69 -11.40 -11.19 -10.14
C LEU A 69 -12.64 -12.01 -9.75
N THR A 70 -13.18 -11.83 -8.54
CA THR A 70 -14.38 -12.55 -8.06
C THR A 70 -15.63 -12.22 -8.86
N ALA A 71 -15.72 -11.03 -9.42
CA ALA A 71 -16.80 -10.66 -10.35
C ALA A 71 -16.79 -11.45 -11.68
N ARG A 72 -15.70 -12.14 -12.00
CA ARG A 72 -15.46 -12.80 -13.30
C ARG A 72 -15.20 -14.31 -13.16
N ALA A 73 -14.53 -14.73 -12.11
CA ALA A 73 -14.27 -16.12 -11.78
C ALA A 73 -15.54 -16.80 -11.22
N ARG A 74 -15.61 -18.13 -11.30
CA ARG A 74 -16.68 -18.91 -10.63
C ARG A 74 -16.42 -19.04 -9.13
N ARG A 75 -15.16 -19.23 -8.75
CA ARG A 75 -14.67 -19.25 -7.37
C ARG A 75 -13.24 -18.73 -7.35
N VAL A 76 -12.89 -18.03 -6.28
CA VAL A 76 -11.51 -17.60 -6.02
C VAL A 76 -11.06 -18.18 -4.68
N THR A 77 -9.98 -18.95 -4.71
CA THR A 77 -9.23 -19.33 -3.52
C THR A 77 -7.92 -18.55 -3.52
N VAL A 78 -7.55 -17.94 -2.40
CA VAL A 78 -6.29 -17.21 -2.24
C VAL A 78 -5.41 -17.98 -1.27
N GLU A 79 -4.30 -18.52 -1.77
CA GLU A 79 -3.26 -19.15 -0.98
C GLU A 79 -2.26 -18.06 -0.54
N ALA A 80 -2.28 -17.73 0.74
CA ALA A 80 -1.52 -16.61 1.31
C ALA A 80 -1.03 -16.91 2.74
N PRO A 81 0.02 -16.21 3.22
CA PRO A 81 0.45 -16.31 4.61
C PRO A 81 -0.72 -16.07 5.58
N GLU A 82 -0.89 -16.96 6.56
CA GLU A 82 -2.05 -16.97 7.48
C GLU A 82 -2.26 -15.63 8.19
N ARG A 83 -1.16 -14.96 8.58
CA ARG A 83 -1.16 -13.61 9.16
C ARG A 83 -1.83 -12.52 8.31
N LEU A 84 -2.13 -12.76 7.03
CA LEU A 84 -2.83 -11.79 6.18
C LEU A 84 -4.31 -12.13 5.99
N HIS A 85 -4.79 -13.28 6.47
CA HIS A 85 -6.12 -13.78 6.16
C HIS A 85 -7.23 -12.82 6.61
N SER A 86 -7.13 -12.27 7.82
CA SER A 86 -8.08 -11.29 8.34
C SER A 86 -8.21 -10.06 7.44
N LEU A 87 -7.08 -9.52 6.98
CA LEU A 87 -7.02 -8.38 6.07
C LEU A 87 -7.54 -8.74 4.67
N LEU A 88 -7.14 -9.89 4.11
CA LEU A 88 -7.59 -10.32 2.78
C LEU A 88 -9.10 -10.58 2.74
N ALA A 89 -9.67 -11.14 3.81
CA ALA A 89 -11.13 -11.29 3.95
C ALA A 89 -11.84 -9.93 3.97
N SER A 90 -11.21 -8.89 4.54
CA SER A 90 -11.76 -7.53 4.49
C SER A 90 -11.69 -6.89 3.10
N ALA A 91 -10.74 -7.34 2.26
CA ALA A 91 -10.61 -6.85 0.89
C ALA A 91 -11.70 -7.38 -0.03
N ASP A 92 -12.02 -8.66 0.13
CA ASP A 92 -13.09 -9.31 -0.60
C ASP A 92 -13.63 -10.51 0.19
N PRO A 93 -14.78 -10.39 0.85
CA PRO A 93 -15.39 -11.49 1.61
C PRO A 93 -15.79 -12.70 0.76
N ALA A 94 -15.82 -12.58 -0.58
CA ALA A 94 -16.18 -13.68 -1.47
C ALA A 94 -15.03 -14.66 -1.74
N VAL A 95 -13.79 -14.33 -1.36
CA VAL A 95 -12.64 -15.24 -1.54
C VAL A 95 -12.61 -16.31 -0.46
N THR A 96 -12.19 -17.52 -0.84
CA THR A 96 -11.80 -18.55 0.13
C THR A 96 -10.32 -18.40 0.45
N LEU A 97 -9.94 -18.35 1.72
CA LEU A 97 -8.55 -18.23 2.13
C LEU A 97 -7.97 -19.59 2.49
N ALA A 98 -6.74 -19.83 2.06
CA ALA A 98 -5.97 -21.00 2.41
C ALA A 98 -4.57 -20.58 2.89
N PRO A 99 -4.02 -21.23 3.93
CA PRO A 99 -2.67 -20.94 4.37
C PRO A 99 -1.68 -21.33 3.28
N PHE A 100 -0.73 -20.46 3.02
CA PHE A 100 0.43 -20.81 2.21
C PHE A 100 1.37 -21.68 3.05
N ASP A 101 1.39 -22.97 2.75
CA ASP A 101 2.29 -23.96 3.36
C ASP A 101 3.27 -24.49 2.32
N HIS A 102 4.57 -24.31 2.57
CA HIS A 102 5.62 -24.80 1.69
C HIS A 102 5.69 -26.33 1.65
N ALA A 103 5.31 -27.00 2.74
CA ALA A 103 5.36 -28.44 2.86
C ALA A 103 4.15 -29.12 2.21
N ASP A 104 3.02 -28.43 2.16
CA ASP A 104 1.76 -28.95 1.60
C ASP A 104 1.03 -27.86 0.78
N PRO A 105 1.58 -27.48 -0.40
CA PRO A 105 0.95 -26.49 -1.25
C PRO A 105 -0.36 -27.03 -1.82
N LEU A 106 -1.36 -26.15 -2.00
CA LEU A 106 -2.61 -26.57 -2.61
C LEU A 106 -2.41 -27.10 -4.03
N PRO A 107 -3.16 -28.14 -4.45
CA PRO A 107 -3.12 -28.60 -5.83
C PRO A 107 -3.61 -27.49 -6.78
N PRO A 108 -3.09 -27.42 -8.02
CA PRO A 108 -3.54 -26.45 -9.01
C PRO A 108 -5.05 -26.52 -9.25
N ALA A 109 -5.66 -25.36 -9.50
CA ALA A 109 -7.07 -25.24 -9.87
C ALA A 109 -7.25 -25.28 -11.40
N GLU A 110 -8.44 -24.90 -11.89
CA GLU A 110 -8.66 -24.76 -13.34
C GLU A 110 -7.79 -23.64 -13.94
N CYS A 111 -7.47 -22.62 -13.14
CA CYS A 111 -6.54 -21.56 -13.46
C CYS A 111 -5.79 -21.13 -12.19
N ASP A 112 -4.46 -21.05 -12.26
CA ASP A 112 -3.64 -20.50 -11.18
C ASP A 112 -3.09 -19.16 -11.64
N ILE A 113 -3.15 -18.14 -10.78
CA ILE A 113 -2.62 -16.80 -11.08
C ILE A 113 -1.79 -16.31 -9.89
N GLU A 114 -0.57 -15.87 -10.13
CA GLU A 114 0.21 -15.21 -9.07
C GLU A 114 -0.37 -13.81 -8.83
N ILE A 115 -0.50 -13.39 -7.56
CA ILE A 115 -1.25 -12.18 -7.19
C ILE A 115 -0.72 -10.90 -7.87
N THR A 116 0.58 -10.80 -8.11
CA THR A 116 1.24 -9.67 -8.80
C THR A 116 0.92 -9.63 -10.31
N GLU A 117 0.42 -10.73 -10.88
CA GLU A 117 0.01 -10.83 -12.29
C GLU A 117 -1.44 -10.36 -12.51
N LEU A 118 -2.24 -10.21 -11.45
CA LEU A 118 -3.65 -9.80 -11.53
C LEU A 118 -3.91 -8.51 -12.33
N PRO A 119 -3.14 -7.40 -12.18
CA PRO A 119 -3.40 -6.21 -12.99
C PRO A 119 -3.24 -6.46 -14.49
N PHE A 120 -2.31 -7.34 -14.88
CA PHE A 120 -2.10 -7.72 -16.28
C PHE A 120 -3.18 -8.70 -16.75
N ALA A 121 -3.51 -9.74 -15.96
CA ALA A 121 -4.56 -10.70 -16.28
C ALA A 121 -5.94 -10.03 -16.43
N LEU A 122 -6.26 -9.09 -15.54
CA LEU A 122 -7.53 -8.37 -15.53
C LEU A 122 -7.54 -7.17 -16.49
N ARG A 123 -6.38 -6.75 -17.03
CA ARG A 123 -6.21 -5.45 -17.72
C ARG A 123 -6.71 -4.28 -16.88
N CYS A 124 -6.47 -4.37 -15.58
CA CYS A 124 -6.96 -3.40 -14.60
C CYS A 124 -5.82 -2.48 -14.17
N ARG A 125 -6.03 -1.18 -14.30
CA ARG A 125 -5.08 -0.18 -13.82
C ARG A 125 -5.25 -0.01 -12.30
N PRO A 126 -4.17 0.25 -11.55
CA PRO A 126 -4.26 0.42 -10.10
C PRO A 126 -5.12 1.61 -9.67
N ASP A 127 -5.15 2.69 -10.45
CA ASP A 127 -5.90 3.90 -10.12
C ASP A 127 -7.42 3.78 -10.35
N VAL A 128 -7.87 2.70 -10.98
CA VAL A 128 -9.31 2.40 -11.17
C VAL A 128 -9.90 1.73 -9.93
N VAL A 129 -9.07 1.09 -9.10
CA VAL A 129 -9.53 0.42 -7.88
C VAL A 129 -9.50 1.41 -6.72
N ALA A 130 -10.67 1.72 -6.18
CA ALA A 130 -10.83 2.65 -5.07
C ALA A 130 -10.08 2.21 -3.80
N THR A 131 -9.66 3.20 -3.01
CA THR A 131 -9.12 3.03 -1.65
C THR A 131 -10.05 3.72 -0.64
N PRO A 132 -10.22 3.20 0.59
CA PRO A 132 -9.60 2.00 1.12
C PRO A 132 -10.20 0.71 0.53
N TYR A 133 -9.39 -0.33 0.46
CA TYR A 133 -9.84 -1.70 0.14
C TYR A 133 -9.45 -2.70 1.23
N LEU A 134 -8.88 -2.24 2.34
CA LEU A 134 -8.75 -3.04 3.57
C LEU A 134 -9.51 -2.34 4.69
N SER A 135 -10.00 -3.13 5.64
CA SER A 135 -10.69 -2.62 6.82
C SER A 135 -10.23 -3.35 8.06
N VAL A 136 -9.96 -2.59 9.13
CA VAL A 136 -9.64 -3.08 10.45
C VAL A 136 -10.21 -2.11 11.47
N MET A 137 -10.52 -2.58 12.67
CA MET A 137 -10.86 -1.68 13.77
C MET A 137 -9.58 -0.96 14.22
N PRO A 138 -9.54 0.38 14.21
CA PRO A 138 -8.36 1.11 14.64
C PRO A 138 -8.16 0.99 16.14
N ASP A 139 -6.90 1.00 16.56
CA ASP A 139 -6.53 1.16 17.97
C ASP A 139 -6.94 2.53 18.51
N VAL A 140 -6.96 2.64 19.84
CA VAL A 140 -7.24 3.90 20.53
C VAL A 140 -5.94 4.69 20.70
N LEU A 141 -5.73 5.68 19.85
CA LEU A 141 -4.63 6.64 19.95
C LEU A 141 -5.15 8.06 20.19
N PRO A 142 -4.35 8.93 20.84
CA PRO A 142 -4.61 10.37 20.84
C PRO A 142 -4.69 10.93 19.41
N THR A 143 -5.46 12.00 19.22
CA THR A 143 -5.43 12.75 17.96
C THR A 143 -4.05 13.36 17.70
N GLY A 144 -3.68 13.41 16.43
CA GLY A 144 -2.44 13.95 15.89
C GLY A 144 -1.27 12.97 15.86
N VAL A 145 -1.51 11.67 16.07
CA VAL A 145 -0.42 10.68 16.14
C VAL A 145 0.12 10.34 14.75
N ILE A 146 1.45 10.38 14.63
CA ILE A 146 2.21 9.99 13.43
C ILE A 146 2.84 8.61 13.64
N GLY A 147 2.55 7.67 12.75
CA GLY A 147 3.24 6.38 12.71
C GLY A 147 4.56 6.49 11.95
N LEU A 148 5.66 6.01 12.52
CA LEU A 148 7.00 6.08 11.96
C LEU A 148 7.55 4.69 11.62
N CYS A 149 8.04 4.49 10.39
CA CYS A 149 8.75 3.27 10.00
C CYS A 149 10.00 3.61 9.17
N HIS A 150 11.19 3.39 9.73
CA HIS A 150 12.47 3.68 9.07
C HIS A 150 13.15 2.44 8.47
N GLN A 151 12.54 1.27 8.65
CA GLN A 151 13.14 -0.04 8.35
C GLN A 151 12.32 -0.80 7.30
N GLY A 152 12.99 -1.15 6.20
CA GLY A 152 12.49 -2.10 5.22
C GLY A 152 12.82 -3.54 5.61
N GLY A 153 12.38 -4.50 4.78
CA GLY A 153 12.82 -5.89 4.95
C GLY A 153 14.28 -6.10 4.56
N ASP A 154 14.87 -7.22 5.00
CA ASP A 154 16.31 -7.50 4.89
C ASP A 154 16.84 -7.69 3.46
N TRP A 155 15.96 -7.74 2.47
CA TRP A 155 16.31 -7.99 1.07
C TRP A 155 16.92 -6.77 0.35
N ASP A 156 16.65 -5.56 0.85
CA ASP A 156 17.16 -4.30 0.28
C ASP A 156 17.51 -3.31 1.39
N PRO A 157 18.73 -3.39 1.95
CA PRO A 157 19.16 -2.55 3.06
C PRO A 157 19.19 -1.06 2.70
N GLY A 158 19.25 -0.73 1.39
CA GLY A 158 19.24 0.65 0.91
C GLY A 158 17.92 1.38 1.15
N ARG A 159 16.86 0.68 1.57
CA ARG A 159 15.57 1.27 1.95
C ARG A 159 15.51 1.74 3.40
N SER A 160 16.44 1.29 4.23
CA SER A 160 16.47 1.59 5.66
C SER A 160 17.44 2.73 5.95
N PHE A 161 17.23 3.40 7.07
CA PHE A 161 18.13 4.44 7.57
C PHE A 161 18.16 4.48 9.09
N ASP A 162 19.16 5.18 9.65
CA ASP A 162 19.32 5.34 11.11
C ASP A 162 18.07 6.03 11.70
N PRO A 163 17.35 5.39 12.65
CA PRO A 163 16.15 5.95 13.26
C PRO A 163 16.38 7.34 13.86
N LEU A 164 17.60 7.65 14.35
CA LEU A 164 17.91 8.94 14.97
C LEU A 164 17.71 10.14 14.02
N LEU A 165 17.71 9.93 12.70
CA LEU A 165 17.34 10.99 11.76
C LEU A 165 15.90 11.50 11.99
N LEU A 166 14.99 10.65 12.48
CA LEU A 166 13.61 11.03 12.80
C LEU A 166 13.45 11.71 14.16
N ARG A 167 14.51 11.86 14.95
CA ARG A 167 14.44 12.38 16.32
C ARG A 167 13.75 13.75 16.40
N GLY A 168 14.12 14.69 15.53
CA GLY A 168 13.49 16.01 15.51
C GLY A 168 11.99 15.98 15.19
N ILE A 169 11.55 15.02 14.37
CA ILE A 169 10.12 14.81 14.09
C ILE A 169 9.41 14.24 15.32
N ALA A 170 10.00 13.23 15.96
CA ALA A 170 9.44 12.59 17.15
C ALA A 170 9.41 13.51 18.39
N GLU A 171 10.37 14.42 18.55
CA GLU A 171 10.36 15.41 19.63
C GLU A 171 9.29 16.51 19.42
N ALA A 172 8.97 16.83 18.16
CA ALA A 172 8.01 17.88 17.82
C ALA A 172 6.56 17.40 17.68
N ASN A 173 6.32 16.09 17.60
CA ASN A 173 5.00 15.51 17.32
C ASN A 173 4.72 14.30 18.22
N ARG A 174 3.44 13.94 18.37
CA ARG A 174 3.09 12.65 18.99
C ARG A 174 3.36 11.55 17.97
N CYS A 175 4.27 10.64 18.28
CA CYS A 175 4.65 9.57 17.36
C CYS A 175 4.51 8.19 18.00
N VAL A 176 4.21 7.20 17.17
CA VAL A 176 4.40 5.77 17.47
C VAL A 176 5.41 5.18 16.50
N THR A 177 6.19 4.20 16.94
CA THR A 177 6.99 3.37 16.03
C THR A 177 6.13 2.25 15.46
N LEU A 178 6.29 1.98 14.16
CA LEU A 178 5.70 0.86 13.42
C LEU A 178 6.76 -0.20 13.10
N VAL A 179 7.90 -0.15 13.80
CA VAL A 179 9.00 -1.12 13.74
C VAL A 179 8.89 -2.03 14.98
N PRO A 180 8.99 -3.36 14.86
CA PRO A 180 8.84 -4.28 15.99
C PRO A 180 9.85 -4.09 17.13
N GLU A 181 11.06 -3.65 16.79
CA GLU A 181 12.15 -3.45 17.74
C GLU A 181 11.95 -2.21 18.62
N ALA A 182 12.55 -2.24 19.81
CA ALA A 182 12.54 -1.10 20.73
C ALA A 182 13.11 0.16 20.07
N SER A 183 12.41 1.29 20.26
CA SER A 183 12.72 2.55 19.59
C SER A 183 13.65 3.42 20.44
N PRO A 184 14.74 3.97 19.85
CA PRO A 184 15.54 5.00 20.51
C PRO A 184 14.90 6.39 20.47
N LEU A 185 13.72 6.52 19.84
CA LEU A 185 13.01 7.78 19.66
C LEU A 185 12.02 8.03 20.81
N PRO A 186 11.69 9.30 21.12
CA PRO A 186 10.65 9.64 22.08
C PRO A 186 9.25 9.38 21.49
N VAL A 187 8.86 8.11 21.39
CA VAL A 187 7.56 7.65 20.88
C VAL A 187 6.66 7.16 22.02
N LEU A 188 5.36 7.06 21.77
CA LEU A 188 4.37 6.61 22.76
C LEU A 188 4.49 5.11 23.09
N ASN A 189 5.10 4.31 22.19
CA ASN A 189 5.36 2.88 22.35
C ASN A 189 6.87 2.57 22.24
N PRO A 190 7.69 2.91 23.26
CA PRO A 190 9.15 2.77 23.16
C PRO A 190 9.63 1.32 23.02
N GLU A 191 8.82 0.34 23.42
CA GLU A 191 9.15 -1.09 23.32
C GLU A 191 9.02 -1.64 21.89
N GLY A 192 8.43 -0.89 20.95
CA GLY A 192 8.23 -1.32 19.57
C GLY A 192 6.76 -1.46 19.16
N CYS A 193 6.55 -1.84 17.89
CA CYS A 193 5.25 -2.20 17.34
C CYS A 193 4.91 -3.66 17.67
N ALA A 194 3.63 -3.95 17.77
CA ALA A 194 3.14 -5.30 18.03
C ALA A 194 3.59 -6.30 16.94
N PHE A 195 3.73 -7.57 17.34
CA PHE A 195 4.24 -8.63 16.46
C PHE A 195 3.19 -9.21 15.51
N THR A 196 1.90 -9.14 15.85
CA THR A 196 0.84 -9.67 14.99
C THR A 196 0.45 -8.69 13.89
N MET A 197 -0.08 -9.22 12.79
CA MET A 197 -0.52 -8.37 11.67
C MET A 197 -1.75 -7.55 12.07
N GLU A 198 -2.66 -8.14 12.82
CA GLU A 198 -3.90 -7.52 13.27
C GLU A 198 -3.61 -6.29 14.13
N GLU A 199 -2.72 -6.41 15.12
CA GLU A 199 -2.32 -5.30 15.98
C GLU A 199 -1.53 -4.23 15.20
N THR A 200 -0.63 -4.64 14.31
CA THR A 200 0.08 -3.70 13.43
C THR A 200 -0.91 -2.91 12.57
N ALA A 201 -1.91 -3.58 11.99
CA ALA A 201 -2.93 -2.95 11.16
C ALA A 201 -3.84 -2.01 11.95
N ALA A 202 -4.25 -2.40 13.16
CA ALA A 202 -5.04 -1.56 14.06
C ALA A 202 -4.27 -0.28 14.44
N LEU A 203 -2.97 -0.39 14.73
CA LEU A 203 -2.10 0.73 15.04
C LEU A 203 -1.91 1.67 13.83
N VAL A 204 -1.68 1.10 12.65
CA VAL A 204 -1.59 1.87 11.38
C VAL A 204 -2.90 2.60 11.09
N ALA A 205 -4.05 1.94 11.29
CA ALA A 205 -5.37 2.53 11.05
C ALA A 205 -5.68 3.68 12.02
N ALA A 206 -5.13 3.64 13.23
CA ALA A 206 -5.28 4.68 14.25
C ALA A 206 -4.40 5.93 14.01
N CYS A 207 -3.40 5.85 13.13
CA CYS A 207 -2.51 6.98 12.84
C CYS A 207 -3.20 8.03 11.92
N ASP A 208 -2.97 9.32 12.22
CA ASP A 208 -3.43 10.45 11.37
C ASP A 208 -2.49 10.74 10.19
N LEU A 209 -1.26 10.20 10.27
CA LEU A 209 -0.27 10.19 9.21
C LEU A 209 0.66 9.00 9.44
N VAL A 210 1.01 8.29 8.37
CA VAL A 210 2.10 7.30 8.38
C VAL A 210 3.28 7.86 7.59
N ILE A 211 4.47 7.91 8.19
CA ILE A 211 5.73 8.24 7.52
C ILE A 211 6.57 6.96 7.51
N THR A 212 6.78 6.40 6.33
CA THR A 212 7.37 5.07 6.19
C THR A 212 8.30 4.98 5.00
N VAL A 213 9.30 4.12 5.07
CA VAL A 213 10.08 3.65 3.92
C VAL A 213 9.27 2.67 3.05
N ASP A 214 9.83 2.27 1.91
CA ASP A 214 9.25 1.27 1.00
C ASP A 214 9.23 -0.14 1.62
N THR A 215 8.17 -0.42 2.38
CA THR A 215 7.95 -1.66 3.12
C THR A 215 6.46 -2.02 3.12
N MET A 216 6.12 -3.17 3.70
CA MET A 216 4.74 -3.62 3.91
C MET A 216 3.88 -2.54 4.60
N ILE A 217 4.43 -1.75 5.54
CA ILE A 217 3.70 -0.65 6.20
C ILE A 217 3.20 0.39 5.21
N ALA A 218 3.95 0.68 4.14
CA ALA A 218 3.50 1.60 3.09
C ALA A 218 2.26 1.07 2.36
N HIS A 219 2.25 -0.22 2.03
CA HIS A 219 1.14 -0.87 1.37
C HIS A 219 -0.07 -1.00 2.28
N LEU A 220 0.14 -1.38 3.55
CA LEU A 220 -0.91 -1.48 4.57
C LEU A 220 -1.59 -0.12 4.80
N ALA A 221 -0.81 0.94 5.03
CA ALA A 221 -1.35 2.29 5.24
C ALA A 221 -2.09 2.82 4.01
N GLY A 222 -1.54 2.62 2.81
CA GLY A 222 -2.18 3.00 1.56
C GLY A 222 -3.49 2.24 1.31
N ALA A 223 -3.52 0.94 1.59
CA ALA A 223 -4.69 0.09 1.44
C ALA A 223 -5.81 0.41 2.45
N LEU A 224 -5.44 0.83 3.66
CA LEU A 224 -6.34 1.38 4.69
C LEU A 224 -6.75 2.84 4.43
N GLY A 225 -6.29 3.46 3.33
CA GLY A 225 -6.62 4.84 2.98
C GLY A 225 -6.09 5.86 3.98
N ARG A 226 -4.98 5.57 4.66
CA ARG A 226 -4.33 6.50 5.59
C ARG A 226 -3.45 7.49 4.85
N PRO A 227 -3.45 8.78 5.23
CA PRO A 227 -2.45 9.73 4.74
C PRO A 227 -1.07 9.13 4.97
N THR A 228 -0.29 8.97 3.89
CA THR A 228 0.99 8.27 3.95
C THR A 228 2.06 9.08 3.24
N TRP A 229 3.20 9.30 3.89
CA TRP A 229 4.38 9.89 3.27
C TRP A 229 5.44 8.80 3.11
N LEU A 230 5.66 8.40 1.86
CA LEU A 230 6.57 7.33 1.49
C LEU A 230 7.96 7.88 1.21
N LEU A 231 8.94 7.42 1.99
CA LEU A 231 10.34 7.78 1.89
C LEU A 231 11.05 6.77 0.99
N LEU A 232 11.64 7.24 -0.11
CA LEU A 232 12.21 6.40 -1.15
C LEU A 232 13.71 6.64 -1.30
N LYS A 233 14.46 5.55 -1.44
CA LYS A 233 15.87 5.58 -1.86
C LYS A 233 16.00 6.13 -3.29
N GLY A 234 17.23 6.50 -3.68
CA GLY A 234 17.50 7.16 -4.97
C GLY A 234 17.06 6.36 -6.20
N GLU A 235 17.18 5.03 -6.13
CA GLU A 235 16.71 4.10 -7.16
C GLU A 235 15.57 3.25 -6.60
N PRO A 236 14.33 3.77 -6.55
CA PRO A 236 13.24 3.07 -5.92
C PRO A 236 12.76 1.88 -6.77
N ASP A 237 11.94 1.03 -6.14
CA ASP A 237 11.25 -0.06 -6.82
C ASP A 237 10.48 0.39 -8.06
N TRP A 238 10.29 -0.52 -9.02
CA TRP A 238 9.61 -0.25 -10.29
C TRP A 238 8.21 0.34 -10.12
N ARG A 239 7.54 0.13 -8.98
CA ARG A 239 6.22 0.70 -8.67
C ARG A 239 6.22 2.21 -8.55
N TRP A 240 7.35 2.79 -8.12
CA TRP A 240 7.44 4.18 -7.72
C TRP A 240 8.13 5.02 -8.80
N ASN A 241 7.47 6.10 -9.22
CA ASN A 241 8.08 7.06 -10.14
C ASN A 241 8.90 8.08 -9.34
N PRO A 242 10.24 8.09 -9.45
CA PRO A 242 11.08 9.02 -8.67
C PRO A 242 10.88 10.49 -9.05
N ALA A 243 10.32 10.77 -10.23
CA ALA A 243 10.00 12.13 -10.68
C ALA A 243 8.63 12.63 -10.20
N ALA A 244 7.81 11.77 -9.57
CA ALA A 244 6.47 12.11 -9.11
C ALA A 244 6.43 12.35 -7.59
N THR A 245 5.50 13.20 -7.16
CA THR A 245 5.20 13.42 -5.74
C THR A 245 3.98 12.62 -5.26
N ALA A 246 3.25 11.99 -6.18
CA ALA A 246 2.06 11.17 -5.92
C ALA A 246 2.18 9.83 -6.67
N THR A 247 1.33 8.88 -6.34
CA THR A 247 1.34 7.54 -6.93
C THR A 247 -0.06 7.09 -7.35
N PRO A 248 -0.22 6.42 -8.51
CA PRO A 248 -1.52 5.86 -8.92
C PRO A 248 -1.94 4.68 -8.05
N TRP A 249 -1.01 4.11 -7.25
CA TRP A 249 -1.32 2.99 -6.38
C TRP A 249 -2.17 3.42 -5.18
N TYR A 250 -1.86 4.55 -4.55
CA TYR A 250 -2.49 4.99 -3.31
C TYR A 250 -2.73 6.50 -3.36
N PRO A 251 -3.98 6.95 -3.59
CA PRO A 251 -4.31 8.37 -3.64
C PRO A 251 -3.98 9.15 -2.36
N SER A 252 -3.95 8.48 -1.20
CA SER A 252 -3.60 9.07 0.09
C SER A 252 -2.08 9.22 0.30
N MET A 253 -1.24 8.82 -0.67
CA MET A 253 0.20 8.74 -0.51
C MET A 253 0.96 9.84 -1.25
N ARG A 254 1.93 10.45 -0.55
CA ARG A 254 2.90 11.42 -1.07
C ARG A 254 4.31 10.82 -1.06
N LEU A 255 5.07 11.02 -2.12
CA LEU A 255 6.42 10.47 -2.29
C LEU A 255 7.50 11.51 -1.92
N PHE A 256 8.53 11.04 -1.21
CA PHE A 256 9.75 11.80 -0.90
C PHE A 256 10.97 10.96 -1.30
N VAL A 257 11.59 11.30 -2.43
CA VAL A 257 12.69 10.49 -3.00
C VAL A 257 14.05 11.13 -2.74
N GLN A 258 15.05 10.34 -2.36
CA GLN A 258 16.43 10.80 -2.28
C GLN A 258 16.86 11.48 -3.59
N GLN A 259 17.51 12.65 -3.48
CA GLN A 259 18.08 13.35 -4.63
C GLN A 259 19.47 12.83 -4.98
N SER A 260 20.14 12.23 -4.00
CA SER A 260 21.41 11.54 -4.17
C SER A 260 21.36 10.24 -3.37
N PRO A 261 21.85 9.10 -3.91
CA PRO A 261 21.82 7.83 -3.20
C PRO A 261 22.42 7.94 -1.80
N GLY A 262 21.69 7.47 -0.79
CA GLY A 262 22.10 7.52 0.61
C GLY A 262 21.78 8.83 1.35
N ASP A 263 21.30 9.87 0.67
CA ASP A 263 20.91 11.15 1.30
C ASP A 263 19.55 11.07 2.01
N TRP A 264 19.50 10.27 3.08
CA TRP A 264 18.32 10.20 3.95
C TRP A 264 18.13 11.49 4.76
N ALA A 265 19.21 12.14 5.18
CA ALA A 265 19.12 13.41 5.91
C ALA A 265 18.39 14.49 5.09
N GLY A 266 18.67 14.63 3.79
CA GLY A 266 17.97 15.54 2.90
C GLY A 266 16.50 15.16 2.68
N VAL A 267 16.17 13.86 2.62
CA VAL A 267 14.77 13.40 2.60
C VAL A 267 14.04 13.83 3.88
N ILE A 268 14.63 13.57 5.05
CA ILE A 268 14.02 13.91 6.34
C ILE A 268 13.88 15.42 6.53
N ALA A 269 14.84 16.23 6.08
CA ALA A 269 14.72 17.69 6.12
C ALA A 269 13.49 18.18 5.33
N ARG A 270 13.22 17.61 4.15
CA ARG A 270 12.02 17.95 3.35
C ARG A 270 10.73 17.46 4.00
N VAL A 271 10.76 16.29 4.64
CA VAL A 271 9.62 15.76 5.43
C VAL A 271 9.30 16.70 6.58
N HIS A 272 10.30 17.12 7.35
CA HIS A 272 10.13 18.07 8.45
C HIS A 272 9.53 19.40 7.97
N ALA A 273 10.08 19.97 6.88
CA ALA A 273 9.53 21.19 6.27
C ALA A 273 8.05 21.02 5.83
N ALA A 274 7.71 19.85 5.28
CA ALA A 274 6.33 19.54 4.90
C ALA A 274 5.40 19.40 6.13
N LEU A 275 5.88 18.85 7.26
CA LEU A 275 5.09 18.77 8.51
C LEU A 275 4.82 20.17 9.06
N VAL A 276 5.84 21.04 9.10
CA VAL A 276 5.68 22.43 9.55
C VAL A 276 4.63 23.15 8.69
N ALA A 277 4.70 23.00 7.36
CA ALA A 277 3.71 23.58 6.45
C ALA A 277 2.30 23.01 6.64
N ARG A 278 2.17 21.70 6.89
CA ARG A 278 0.87 21.04 7.16
C ARG A 278 0.23 21.54 8.46
N ASN A 279 1.04 21.83 9.48
CA ASN A 279 0.57 22.24 10.79
C ASN A 279 0.41 23.76 10.94
N ALA A 280 0.80 24.55 9.93
CA ALA A 280 0.63 25.99 9.94
C ALA A 280 -0.87 26.34 9.98
N PRO A 281 -1.31 27.29 10.82
CA PRO A 281 -2.69 27.75 10.81
C PRO A 281 -3.03 28.31 9.43
N LEU A 282 -4.17 27.91 8.87
CA LEU A 282 -4.69 28.51 7.64
C LEU A 282 -4.88 30.01 7.90
N ASN A 283 -4.21 30.86 7.13
CA ASN A 283 -4.38 32.31 7.24
C ASN A 283 -5.86 32.67 6.98
N ASN A 284 -6.56 33.11 8.02
CA ASN A 284 -7.93 33.63 7.98
C ASN A 284 -7.97 35.02 7.30
N ASN A 285 -7.57 35.12 6.03
CA ASN A 285 -7.56 36.40 5.32
C ASN A 285 -8.25 36.38 3.94
N GLU A 286 -9.23 35.48 3.75
CA GLU A 286 -10.15 35.52 2.59
C GLU A 286 -11.60 35.19 2.98
N ARG A 287 -12.07 35.78 4.08
CA ARG A 287 -13.52 35.87 4.39
C ARG A 287 -13.87 37.30 4.82
N SER A 288 -13.68 38.25 3.92
CA SER A 288 -14.33 39.57 4.03
C SER A 288 -14.34 40.26 2.66
N ASP A 289 -15.19 39.76 1.77
CA ASP A 289 -15.98 40.58 0.85
C ASP A 289 -17.08 39.67 0.33
N HIS A 290 -18.27 40.20 0.06
CA HIS A 290 -19.59 39.53 -0.07
C HIS A 290 -20.44 39.57 1.22
N GLY A 291 -20.57 40.78 1.77
CA GLY A 291 -21.65 41.15 2.67
C GLY A 291 -22.26 42.48 2.24
N ASN A 292 -23.11 42.46 1.20
CA ASN A 292 -24.31 43.30 1.10
C ASN A 292 -25.00 43.06 -0.25
N ASP A 293 -26.06 42.26 -0.25
CA ASP A 293 -27.24 42.66 -1.00
C ASP A 293 -28.50 42.18 -0.26
N CYS A 294 -29.10 43.12 0.49
CA CYS A 294 -30.36 42.96 1.18
C CYS A 294 -31.49 43.20 0.17
N GLY A 295 -31.89 42.14 -0.55
CA GLY A 295 -33.05 42.14 -1.44
C GLY A 295 -34.32 41.74 -0.71
N THR A 296 -35.08 42.75 -0.28
CA THR A 296 -36.42 42.65 0.31
C THR A 296 -37.39 41.90 -0.61
N VAL A 297 -37.86 40.70 -0.21
CA VAL A 297 -39.00 40.04 -0.87
C VAL A 297 -40.28 40.46 -0.14
N GLY A 298 -40.88 41.54 -0.64
CA GLY A 298 -42.23 41.97 -0.28
C GLY A 298 -43.26 41.10 -1.00
N SER A 299 -44.12 40.49 -0.20
CA SER A 299 -45.36 39.81 -0.58
C SER A 299 -46.28 40.70 -1.43
N ARG A 300 -46.88 40.13 -2.49
CA ARG A 300 -48.20 40.56 -2.96
C ARG A 300 -49.01 39.40 -3.55
N LEU A 301 -50.19 39.28 -2.95
CA LEU A 301 -51.35 38.48 -3.29
C LEU A 301 -52.13 39.07 -4.48
N LEU A 302 -52.84 38.18 -5.18
CA LEU A 302 -54.11 38.34 -5.91
C LEU A 302 -54.11 39.14 -7.24
N GLY A 303 -54.65 38.47 -8.27
CA GLY A 303 -54.94 39.00 -9.60
C GLY A 303 -54.95 37.90 -10.65
#